data_AF-A0A0R2CGB9-F1
#
_entry.id   AF-A0A0R2CGB9-F1
#
_cell.length_a   1.000
_cell.length_b   1.000
_cell.length_c   1.000
_cell.angle_alpha   90.00
_cell.angle_beta   90.00
_cell.angle_gamma   90.00
#
_symmetry.space_group_name_H-M   'P 1'
#
loop_
_entity.id
_entity.type
_entity.pdbx_description
1 polymer ?
#
loop_
_entity_poly.entity_id
_entity_poly.type
_entity_poly.pdbx_seq_one_letter_code
_entity_poly.pdbx_strand_id
1 'polypeptide(L)'
;MQIVNWIILAIVLLDWVAAIITVFHAQRNIAATWAWLLVLVVIPVFGFILYLFTGRGLGNTKLFRLRTADRIGLKEVIDTQRDSLPRLKRTDTDEITQHRASTVEMFRQLDNAPLIRRNAIEIITDGNDKFARMFADIKAARHSIHIEYYTFYPDKIGTQLRDLLVEKARQGVEVRVVYDAFGSHGTTHHWFKPLHDAGGKTVPFVTSRNAIVSFRLNYHDHRKIVVIDGKIGYTGGFNVGDQYLGRAPKFGYWRDTHLRIVGHGAQLLQVRFIMDWNSSVGQADHLQYDLRYFPTPDKEISGTTSMQLVTSGPDSSTEQIKLGYIKLINAARRRVWIQSPYLVPDDAVITALRMAAAAGIDVRIMIPCMPDHPFIYRATQYYANYLHQFGVHVYIYNNGFLHAKTMLVDDDMASVGSANQDFRSYSLNFEINTFMYDHSIVRQLADIYQSDMEDCTELTDRMIAAQGRWLRFKQLFSRLLSPVL
;
A
#
# COMPACT_ATOMS: atom_id res chain seq x y z
N MET A 1 50.24 -23.71 1.79
CA MET A 1 48.93 -24.06 2.41
C MET A 1 48.70 -23.34 3.74
N GLN A 2 49.65 -23.28 4.68
CA GLN A 2 49.46 -22.58 5.97
C GLN A 2 49.16 -21.08 5.85
N ILE A 3 49.87 -20.33 5.00
CA ILE A 3 49.62 -18.89 4.79
C ILE A 3 48.20 -18.64 4.26
N VAL A 4 47.73 -19.47 3.32
CA VAL A 4 46.37 -19.38 2.78
C VAL A 4 45.33 -19.64 3.86
N ASN A 5 45.55 -20.62 4.74
CA ASN A 5 44.66 -20.88 5.87
C ASN A 5 44.60 -19.72 6.86
N TRP A 6 45.74 -19.10 7.18
CA TRP A 6 45.78 -17.91 8.04
C TRP A 6 45.07 -16.71 7.42
N ILE A 7 45.19 -16.52 6.10
CA ILE A 7 44.46 -15.48 5.36
C ILE A 7 42.95 -15.74 5.42
N ILE A 8 42.51 -16.98 5.17
CA ILE A 8 41.09 -17.35 5.25
C ILE A 8 40.56 -17.12 6.67
N LEU A 9 41.29 -17.55 7.70
CA LEU A 9 40.91 -17.37 9.10
C LEU A 9 40.79 -15.89 9.47
N ALA A 10 41.75 -15.07 9.03
CA ALA A 10 41.72 -13.63 9.25
C ALA A 10 40.53 -12.95 8.56
N ILE A 11 40.20 -13.35 7.32
CA ILE A 11 39.02 -12.85 6.59
C ILE A 11 37.73 -13.20 7.34
N VAL A 12 37.57 -14.46 7.79
CA VAL A 12 36.39 -14.88 8.56
C VAL A 12 36.27 -14.13 9.88
N LEU A 13 37.39 -13.93 10.59
CA LEU A 13 37.39 -13.22 11.87
C LEU A 13 37.04 -11.74 11.70
N LEU A 14 37.58 -11.09 10.66
CA LEU A 14 37.22 -9.72 10.28
C LEU A 14 35.74 -9.61 9.88
N ASP A 15 35.22 -10.58 9.12
CA ASP A 15 33.82 -10.64 8.72
C ASP A 15 32.89 -10.77 9.93
N TRP A 16 33.24 -11.60 10.92
CA TRP A 16 32.49 -11.73 12.17
C TRP A 16 32.50 -10.45 13.01
N VAL A 17 33.65 -9.80 13.16
CA VAL A 17 33.75 -8.52 13.88
C VAL A 17 32.90 -7.46 13.18
N ALA A 18 32.99 -7.36 11.86
CA ALA A 18 32.18 -6.44 11.06
C ALA A 18 30.69 -6.76 11.19
N ALA A 19 30.30 -8.04 11.13
CA ALA A 19 28.93 -8.52 11.30
C ALA A 19 28.34 -8.10 12.66
N ILE A 20 29.08 -8.34 13.75
CA ILE A 20 28.66 -7.95 15.10
C ILE A 20 28.48 -6.44 15.18
N ILE A 21 29.49 -5.66 14.79
CA ILE A 21 29.39 -4.19 14.82
C ILE A 21 28.18 -3.71 14.02
N THR A 22 27.97 -4.24 12.81
CA THR A 22 26.92 -3.76 11.92
C THR A 22 25.52 -4.16 12.38
N VAL A 23 25.35 -5.35 12.95
CA VAL A 23 24.06 -5.82 13.47
C VAL A 23 23.67 -5.08 14.75
N PHE A 24 24.60 -4.88 15.68
CA PHE A 24 24.32 -4.18 16.95
C PHE A 24 24.22 -2.66 16.82
N HIS A 25 24.76 -2.07 15.74
CA HIS A 25 24.59 -0.64 15.47
C HIS A 25 23.19 -0.29 14.94
N ALA A 26 22.43 -1.27 14.42
CA ALA A 26 21.08 -1.05 13.93
C ALA A 26 20.04 -1.34 15.02
N GLN A 27 19.16 -0.37 15.31
CA GLN A 27 17.96 -0.63 16.12
C GLN A 27 17.01 -1.55 15.35
N ARG A 28 16.96 -2.83 15.72
CA ARG A 28 16.06 -3.84 15.13
C ARG A 28 15.36 -4.62 16.23
N ASN A 29 14.27 -5.30 15.87
CA ASN A 29 13.72 -6.31 16.77
C ASN A 29 14.78 -7.41 17.02
N ILE A 30 14.75 -7.97 18.22
CA ILE A 30 15.77 -8.92 18.69
C ILE A 30 15.84 -10.15 17.77
N ALA A 31 14.69 -10.60 17.25
CA ALA A 31 14.61 -11.73 16.34
C ALA A 31 15.36 -11.50 15.02
N ALA A 32 15.22 -10.31 14.40
CA ALA A 32 15.94 -9.96 13.19
C ALA A 32 17.45 -9.81 13.44
N THR A 33 17.83 -9.27 14.60
CA THR A 33 19.24 -9.22 15.04
C THR A 33 19.84 -10.63 15.09
N TRP A 34 19.16 -11.57 15.75
CA TRP A 34 19.61 -12.97 15.81
C TRP A 34 19.63 -13.66 14.45
N ALA A 35 18.62 -13.43 13.60
CA ALA A 35 18.58 -14.00 12.25
C ALA A 35 19.77 -13.53 11.42
N TRP A 36 20.12 -12.24 11.49
CA TRP A 36 21.28 -11.70 10.78
C TRP A 36 22.60 -12.18 11.37
N LEU A 37 22.72 -12.27 12.71
CA LEU A 37 23.90 -12.89 13.33
C LEU A 37 24.09 -14.32 12.84
N LEU A 38 23.02 -15.12 12.78
CA LEU A 38 23.10 -16.50 12.29
C LEU A 38 23.55 -16.55 10.83
N VAL A 39 22.95 -15.75 9.94
CA VAL A 39 23.32 -15.70 8.52
C VAL A 39 24.79 -15.31 8.33
N LEU A 40 25.25 -14.29 9.07
CA LEU A 40 26.61 -13.78 8.98
C LEU A 40 27.64 -14.77 9.54
N VAL A 41 27.28 -15.56 10.56
CA VAL A 41 28.16 -16.58 11.14
C VAL A 41 28.20 -17.86 10.30
N VAL A 42 27.05 -18.34 9.81
CA VAL A 42 26.93 -19.63 9.11
C VAL A 42 27.42 -19.56 7.66
N ILE A 43 27.25 -18.40 7.01
CA ILE A 43 27.66 -18.21 5.61
C ILE A 43 28.55 -16.97 5.52
N PRO A 44 29.80 -17.02 6.00
CA PRO A 44 30.69 -15.87 5.99
C PRO A 44 30.94 -15.37 4.56
N VAL A 45 31.22 -14.06 4.41
CA VAL A 45 31.34 -13.33 3.14
C VAL A 45 30.00 -13.23 2.37
N PHE A 46 29.34 -14.34 2.03
CA PHE A 46 28.07 -14.30 1.29
C PHE A 46 26.92 -13.75 2.14
N GLY A 47 26.85 -14.13 3.42
CA GLY A 47 25.93 -13.58 4.40
C GLY A 47 26.14 -12.07 4.60
N PHE A 48 27.39 -11.60 4.54
CA PHE A 48 27.71 -10.18 4.59
C PHE A 48 27.23 -9.45 3.32
N ILE A 49 27.46 -10.01 2.14
CA ILE A 49 26.90 -9.50 0.88
C ILE A 49 25.37 -9.45 0.96
N LEU A 50 24.72 -10.51 1.43
CA LEU A 50 23.26 -10.56 1.61
C LEU A 50 22.77 -9.49 2.58
N TYR A 51 23.47 -9.31 3.71
CA TYR A 51 23.20 -8.25 4.67
C TYR A 51 23.32 -6.86 4.06
N LEU A 52 24.33 -6.64 3.20
CA LEU A 52 24.47 -5.36 2.52
C LEU A 52 23.21 -5.03 1.71
N PHE A 53 22.66 -6.01 0.97
CA PHE A 53 21.49 -5.84 0.08
C PHE A 53 20.13 -5.74 0.78
N THR A 54 19.92 -6.54 1.83
CA THR A 54 18.59 -6.71 2.45
C THR A 54 18.59 -6.47 3.95
N GLY A 55 19.76 -6.35 4.58
CA GLY A 55 19.86 -6.04 6.00
C GLY A 55 19.78 -4.54 6.24
N ARG A 56 20.44 -3.70 5.42
CA ARG A 56 20.64 -2.28 5.74
C ARG A 56 19.36 -1.44 5.70
N GLY A 57 19.18 -0.63 6.74
CA GLY A 57 18.15 0.40 6.84
C GLY A 57 18.25 1.49 5.76
N LEU A 58 17.19 2.30 5.60
CA LEU A 58 17.25 3.51 4.77
C LEU A 58 18.37 4.44 5.24
N GLY A 59 19.05 5.08 4.29
CA GLY A 59 20.13 6.02 4.61
C GLY A 59 19.57 7.32 5.17
N ASN A 60 20.27 7.90 6.16
CA ASN A 60 19.85 9.11 6.86
C ASN A 60 19.48 10.26 5.91
N THR A 61 20.16 10.43 4.78
CA THR A 61 19.84 11.48 3.80
C THR A 61 18.50 11.24 3.08
N LYS A 62 18.20 9.99 2.69
CA LYS A 62 16.91 9.65 2.05
C LYS A 62 15.78 9.78 3.07
N LEU A 63 16.01 9.27 4.28
CA LEU A 63 15.08 9.38 5.40
C LEU A 63 14.79 10.85 5.77
N PHE A 64 15.83 11.68 5.81
CA PHE A 64 15.69 13.12 6.03
C PHE A 64 14.82 13.75 4.95
N ARG A 65 15.10 13.53 3.66
CA ARG A 65 14.29 14.08 2.55
C ARG A 65 12.83 13.67 2.59
N LEU A 66 12.52 12.46 3.05
CA LEU A 66 11.14 11.98 3.20
C LEU A 66 10.45 12.63 4.41
N ARG A 67 11.16 12.76 5.54
CA ARG A 67 10.63 13.35 6.78
C ARG A 67 10.48 14.87 6.72
N THR A 68 11.37 15.55 5.99
CA THR A 68 11.35 17.00 5.82
C THR A 68 10.67 17.42 4.53
N ALA A 69 9.98 16.51 3.83
CA ALA A 69 9.15 16.89 2.71
C ALA A 69 7.98 17.73 3.22
N ASP A 70 7.93 18.99 2.78
CA ASP A 70 6.87 19.90 3.19
C ASP A 70 5.51 19.39 2.72
N ARG A 71 4.51 19.44 3.62
CA ARG A 71 3.10 19.11 3.32
C ARG A 71 2.41 20.28 2.62
N ILE A 72 2.93 20.63 1.45
CA ILE A 72 2.49 21.76 0.64
C ILE A 72 0.99 21.63 0.33
N GLY A 73 0.23 22.69 0.62
CA GLY A 73 -1.22 22.73 0.37
C GLY A 73 -2.09 22.12 1.47
N LEU A 74 -1.53 21.40 2.45
CA LEU A 74 -2.34 20.72 3.47
C LEU A 74 -3.14 21.71 4.33
N LYS A 75 -2.50 22.81 4.74
CA LYS A 75 -3.17 23.83 5.56
C LYS A 75 -4.32 24.45 4.78
N GLU A 76 -4.10 24.75 3.50
CA GLU A 76 -5.06 25.37 2.61
C GLU A 76 -6.25 24.46 2.35
N VAL A 77 -6.03 23.15 2.18
CA VAL A 77 -7.11 22.15 2.10
C VAL A 77 -7.95 22.14 3.38
N ILE A 78 -7.31 22.15 4.55
CA ILE A 78 -7.99 22.16 5.85
C ILE A 78 -8.79 23.45 6.05
N ASP A 79 -8.20 24.61 5.75
CA ASP A 79 -8.84 25.91 5.88
C ASP A 79 -10.04 26.04 4.92
N THR A 80 -9.87 25.66 3.65
CA THR A 80 -10.95 25.69 2.63
C THR A 80 -12.13 24.80 3.03
N GLN A 81 -11.84 23.61 3.56
CA GLN A 81 -12.89 22.76 4.10
C GLN A 81 -13.58 23.42 5.31
N ARG A 82 -12.82 23.94 6.28
CA ARG A 82 -13.38 24.58 7.47
C ARG A 82 -14.34 25.71 7.10
N ASP A 83 -13.99 26.49 6.08
CA ASP A 83 -14.79 27.63 5.65
C ASP A 83 -16.06 27.23 4.87
N SER A 84 -16.07 26.05 4.25
CA SER A 84 -17.23 25.50 3.54
C SER A 84 -18.21 24.74 4.44
N LEU A 85 -17.73 24.09 5.50
CA LEU A 85 -18.55 23.24 6.37
C LEU A 85 -19.75 23.93 7.06
N PRO A 86 -19.65 25.15 7.61
CA PRO A 86 -20.78 25.82 8.26
C PRO A 86 -21.98 26.06 7.33
N ARG A 87 -21.77 26.03 6.01
CA ARG A 87 -22.82 26.21 5.00
C ARG A 87 -23.55 24.92 4.66
N LEU A 88 -23.04 23.77 5.10
CA LEU A 88 -23.55 22.46 4.73
C LEU A 88 -24.38 21.85 5.86
N LYS A 89 -25.53 21.25 5.51
CA LYS A 89 -26.37 20.53 6.47
C LYS A 89 -25.64 19.30 7.00
N ARG A 90 -25.67 19.05 8.32
CA ARG A 90 -25.13 17.82 8.92
C ARG A 90 -25.66 16.56 8.22
N THR A 91 -24.81 15.55 8.16
CA THR A 91 -25.07 14.22 7.58
C THR A 91 -24.75 13.12 8.58
N ASP A 92 -25.24 11.91 8.32
CA ASP A 92 -24.97 10.72 9.14
C ASP A 92 -23.45 10.46 9.31
N THR A 93 -22.63 10.79 8.31
CA THR A 93 -21.17 10.66 8.40
C THR A 93 -20.55 11.62 9.44
N ASP A 94 -21.20 12.75 9.71
CA ASP A 94 -20.80 13.67 10.79
C ASP A 94 -21.08 13.07 12.17
N GLU A 95 -22.09 12.20 12.30
CA GLU A 95 -22.41 11.50 13.55
C GLU A 95 -21.49 10.31 13.77
N ILE A 96 -21.22 9.51 12.72
CA ILE A 96 -20.25 8.41 12.77
C ILE A 96 -18.89 8.93 13.23
N THR A 97 -18.41 10.03 12.64
CA THR A 97 -17.12 10.61 13.01
C THR A 97 -17.08 11.16 14.44
N GLN A 98 -18.22 11.59 15.01
CA GLN A 98 -18.33 11.93 16.42
C GLN A 98 -18.25 10.69 17.32
N HIS A 99 -19.00 9.63 17.00
CA HIS A 99 -18.93 8.36 17.74
C HIS A 99 -17.54 7.70 17.66
N ARG A 100 -16.84 7.90 16.54
CA ARG A 100 -15.47 7.41 16.30
C ARG A 100 -14.40 8.49 16.55
N ALA A 101 -14.70 9.55 17.32
CA ALA A 101 -13.80 10.69 17.52
C ALA A 101 -12.40 10.30 18.02
N SER A 102 -12.29 9.27 18.88
CA SER A 102 -10.97 8.78 19.34
C SER A 102 -10.12 8.18 18.21
N THR A 103 -10.74 7.54 17.21
CA THR A 103 -10.06 7.02 16.02
C THR A 103 -9.66 8.16 15.09
N VAL A 104 -10.56 9.13 14.90
CA VAL A 104 -10.27 10.33 14.09
C VAL A 104 -9.07 11.09 14.64
N GLU A 105 -9.06 11.33 15.96
CA GLU A 105 -7.99 12.03 16.65
C GLU A 105 -6.68 11.24 16.63
N MET A 106 -6.75 9.90 16.77
CA MET A 106 -5.57 9.04 16.65
C MET A 106 -4.89 9.22 15.29
N PHE A 107 -5.63 9.14 14.18
CA PHE A 107 -5.04 9.37 12.85
C PHE A 107 -4.51 10.79 12.67
N ARG A 108 -5.18 11.79 13.26
CA ARG A 108 -4.70 13.17 13.27
C ARG A 108 -3.36 13.29 13.99
N GLN A 109 -3.16 12.59 15.10
CA GLN A 109 -1.92 12.66 15.90
C GLN A 109 -0.79 11.83 15.28
N LEU A 110 -1.09 10.65 14.72
CA LEU A 110 -0.07 9.71 14.24
C LEU A 110 0.47 10.05 12.85
N ASP A 111 -0.36 10.59 11.97
CA ASP A 111 0.02 10.89 10.59
C ASP A 111 -0.33 12.31 10.14
N ASN A 112 -0.76 13.20 11.06
CA ASN A 112 -1.30 14.51 10.69
C ASN A 112 -2.38 14.38 9.58
N ALA A 113 -3.16 13.30 9.63
CA ALA A 113 -4.20 12.98 8.65
C ALA A 113 -5.49 13.71 9.02
N PRO A 114 -5.85 14.82 8.34
CA PRO A 114 -7.04 15.57 8.70
C PRO A 114 -8.31 14.80 8.31
N LEU A 115 -9.36 14.95 9.10
CA LEU A 115 -10.69 14.49 8.71
C LEU A 115 -11.20 15.36 7.57
N ILE A 116 -11.39 14.75 6.41
CA ILE A 116 -11.99 15.42 5.26
C ILE A 116 -13.41 14.90 5.05
N ARG A 117 -14.35 15.82 4.92
CA ARG A 117 -15.78 15.58 4.80
C ARG A 117 -16.24 15.91 3.39
N ARG A 118 -17.43 15.43 3.05
CA ARG A 118 -18.12 15.79 1.79
C ARG A 118 -17.35 15.35 0.55
N ASN A 119 -16.93 14.10 0.52
CA ASN A 119 -16.32 13.51 -0.66
C ASN A 119 -17.34 12.64 -1.38
N ALA A 120 -17.33 12.69 -2.71
CA ALA A 120 -18.01 11.71 -3.54
C ALA A 120 -17.04 10.58 -3.83
N ILE A 121 -17.42 9.37 -3.43
CA ILE A 121 -16.62 8.15 -3.58
C ILE A 121 -17.34 7.21 -4.52
N GLU A 122 -16.62 6.71 -5.52
CA GLU A 122 -17.04 5.64 -6.40
C GLU A 122 -16.10 4.46 -6.20
N ILE A 123 -16.66 3.30 -5.88
CA ILE A 123 -15.93 2.05 -5.66
C ILE A 123 -15.88 1.32 -7.00
N ILE A 124 -14.68 0.90 -7.40
CA ILE A 124 -14.45 0.20 -8.66
C ILE A 124 -13.75 -1.11 -8.36
N THR A 125 -14.33 -2.22 -8.82
CA THR A 125 -13.91 -3.59 -8.51
C THR A 125 -13.27 -4.34 -9.69
N ASP A 126 -13.47 -3.83 -10.90
CA ASP A 126 -12.96 -4.40 -12.16
C ASP A 126 -11.89 -3.49 -12.80
N GLY A 127 -10.83 -4.11 -13.33
CA GLY A 127 -9.74 -3.39 -13.96
C GLY A 127 -10.13 -2.66 -15.25
N ASN A 128 -10.98 -3.25 -16.08
CA ASN A 128 -11.45 -2.62 -17.32
C ASN A 128 -12.27 -1.38 -17.00
N ASP A 129 -13.19 -1.46 -16.04
CA ASP A 129 -14.00 -0.31 -15.59
C ASP A 129 -13.12 0.78 -15.00
N LYS A 130 -12.15 0.41 -14.16
CA LYS A 130 -11.18 1.35 -13.57
C LYS A 130 -10.43 2.11 -14.65
N PHE A 131 -9.85 1.43 -15.63
CA PHE A 131 -9.06 2.08 -16.68
C PHE A 131 -9.92 2.87 -17.67
N ALA A 132 -11.12 2.37 -18.00
CA ALA A 132 -12.07 3.11 -18.82
C ALA A 132 -12.45 4.46 -18.17
N ARG A 133 -12.79 4.43 -16.87
CA ARG A 133 -13.16 5.62 -16.11
C ARG A 133 -11.98 6.58 -15.93
N MET A 134 -10.80 6.05 -15.59
CA MET A 134 -9.58 6.85 -15.49
C MET A 134 -9.18 7.51 -16.81
N PHE A 135 -9.27 6.80 -17.94
CA PHE A 135 -8.95 7.38 -19.24
C PHE A 135 -9.94 8.47 -19.64
N ALA A 136 -11.23 8.32 -19.30
CA ALA A 136 -12.22 9.37 -19.52
C ALA A 136 -11.87 10.65 -18.73
N ASP A 137 -11.51 10.52 -17.45
CA ASP A 137 -11.11 11.67 -16.63
C ASP A 137 -9.79 12.30 -17.14
N ILE A 138 -8.80 11.51 -17.54
CA ILE A 138 -7.53 12.01 -18.09
C ILE A 138 -7.77 12.77 -19.40
N LYS A 139 -8.65 12.27 -20.28
CA LYS A 139 -9.04 12.98 -21.52
C LYS A 139 -9.67 14.35 -21.19
N ALA A 140 -10.48 14.40 -20.14
CA ALA A 140 -11.13 15.62 -19.68
C ALA A 140 -10.20 16.60 -18.96
N ALA A 141 -8.99 16.19 -18.55
CA ALA A 141 -8.05 17.04 -17.83
C ALA A 141 -7.70 18.34 -18.59
N ARG A 142 -7.46 19.42 -17.84
CA ARG A 142 -7.19 20.77 -18.38
C ARG A 142 -5.93 21.42 -17.84
N HIS A 143 -5.46 21.04 -16.66
CA HIS A 143 -4.37 21.71 -15.95
C HIS A 143 -3.23 20.77 -15.60
N SER A 144 -3.51 19.65 -14.93
CA SER A 144 -2.47 18.74 -14.47
C SER A 144 -2.92 17.30 -14.34
N ILE A 145 -1.97 16.38 -14.54
CA ILE A 145 -2.12 14.95 -14.30
C ILE A 145 -0.88 14.46 -13.56
N HIS A 146 -1.09 14.00 -12.34
CA HIS A 146 -0.05 13.49 -11.45
C HIS A 146 -0.32 12.02 -11.15
N ILE A 147 0.67 11.16 -11.40
CA ILE A 147 0.53 9.70 -11.30
C ILE A 147 1.67 9.11 -10.49
N GLU A 148 1.37 8.23 -9.55
CA GLU A 148 2.31 7.45 -8.77
C GLU A 148 1.83 5.98 -8.72
N TYR A 149 2.73 5.06 -9.08
CA TYR A 149 2.47 3.62 -9.08
C TYR A 149 3.71 2.81 -8.72
N TYR A 150 3.51 1.78 -7.89
CA TYR A 150 4.49 0.71 -7.73
C TYR A 150 4.83 0.04 -9.07
N THR A 151 3.81 -0.42 -9.79
CA THR A 151 3.99 -1.13 -11.05
C THR A 151 3.36 -0.35 -12.19
N PHE A 152 4.20 -0.02 -13.16
CA PHE A 152 3.80 0.55 -14.44
C PHE A 152 4.50 -0.25 -15.54
N TYR A 153 3.83 -1.22 -16.15
CA TYR A 153 4.43 -2.07 -17.18
C TYR A 153 4.33 -1.47 -18.58
N PRO A 154 5.31 -1.72 -19.47
CA PRO A 154 5.27 -1.28 -20.87
C PRO A 154 4.44 -2.22 -21.76
N ASP A 155 3.30 -2.71 -21.26
CA ASP A 155 2.38 -3.59 -21.97
C ASP A 155 1.24 -2.80 -22.65
N LYS A 156 0.15 -3.46 -23.07
CA LYS A 156 -0.90 -2.80 -23.86
C LYS A 156 -1.57 -1.68 -23.07
N ILE A 157 -2.03 -1.95 -21.84
CA ILE A 157 -2.69 -0.91 -21.04
C ILE A 157 -1.72 0.18 -20.59
N GLY A 158 -0.47 -0.18 -20.25
CA GLY A 158 0.53 0.81 -19.87
C GLY A 158 0.93 1.72 -21.03
N THR A 159 1.05 1.16 -22.24
CA THR A 159 1.31 1.94 -23.46
C THR A 159 0.14 2.86 -23.79
N GLN A 160 -1.11 2.38 -23.66
CA GLN A 160 -2.30 3.21 -23.84
C GLN A 160 -2.33 4.39 -22.86
N LEU A 161 -2.02 4.15 -21.57
CA LEU A 161 -1.94 5.21 -20.58
C LEU A 161 -0.82 6.20 -20.93
N ARG A 162 0.39 5.73 -21.25
CA ARG A 162 1.52 6.58 -21.65
C ARG A 162 1.14 7.46 -22.85
N ASP A 163 0.56 6.89 -23.90
CA ASP A 163 0.23 7.62 -25.12
C ASP A 163 -0.85 8.68 -24.89
N LEU A 164 -1.84 8.37 -24.03
CA LEU A 164 -2.81 9.36 -23.59
C LEU A 164 -2.14 10.50 -22.80
N LEU A 165 -1.19 10.19 -21.93
CA LEU A 165 -0.42 11.21 -21.21
C LEU A 165 0.42 12.08 -22.15
N VAL A 166 1.02 11.49 -23.20
CA VAL A 166 1.73 12.22 -24.27
C VAL A 166 0.77 13.19 -24.98
N GLU A 167 -0.43 12.73 -25.32
CA GLU A 167 -1.46 13.57 -25.96
C GLU A 167 -1.81 14.77 -25.08
N LYS A 168 -2.05 14.54 -23.78
CA LYS A 168 -2.38 15.60 -22.83
C LYS A 168 -1.23 16.58 -22.62
N ALA A 169 0.01 16.09 -22.53
CA ALA A 169 1.21 16.92 -22.45
C ALA A 169 1.34 17.84 -23.67
N ARG A 170 1.10 17.33 -24.89
CA ARG A 170 1.07 18.15 -26.12
C ARG A 170 -0.05 19.19 -26.15
N GLN A 171 -1.15 18.94 -25.45
CA GLN A 171 -2.23 19.92 -25.25
C GLN A 171 -1.91 20.98 -24.18
N GLY A 172 -0.71 20.94 -23.58
CA GLY A 172 -0.27 21.86 -22.54
C GLY A 172 -0.71 21.49 -21.13
N VAL A 173 -1.29 20.30 -20.93
CA VAL A 173 -1.58 19.77 -19.59
C VAL A 173 -0.28 19.33 -18.94
N GLU A 174 -0.08 19.73 -17.69
CA GLU A 174 1.14 19.39 -16.97
C GLU A 174 1.11 17.92 -16.51
N VAL A 175 2.04 17.10 -17.01
CA VAL A 175 2.06 15.66 -16.70
C VAL A 175 3.30 15.29 -15.89
N ARG A 176 3.09 14.63 -14.74
CA ARG A 176 4.15 14.06 -13.91
C ARG A 176 3.88 12.62 -13.50
N VAL A 177 4.90 11.79 -13.60
CA VAL A 177 4.83 10.37 -13.22
C VAL A 177 5.95 10.02 -12.25
N VAL A 178 5.58 9.51 -11.08
CA VAL A 178 6.46 8.81 -10.14
C VAL A 178 6.22 7.31 -10.32
N TYR A 179 7.27 6.50 -10.33
CA TYR A 179 7.14 5.06 -10.43
C TYR A 179 8.20 4.34 -9.59
N ASP A 180 7.88 3.17 -9.05
CA ASP A 180 8.88 2.31 -8.43
C ASP A 180 9.66 1.55 -9.51
N ALA A 181 10.97 1.80 -9.59
CA ALA A 181 11.84 1.18 -10.60
C ALA A 181 11.99 -0.34 -10.44
N PHE A 182 11.78 -0.86 -9.23
CA PHE A 182 11.84 -2.30 -8.98
C PHE A 182 10.51 -2.96 -9.33
N GLY A 183 9.37 -2.36 -8.99
CA GLY A 183 8.05 -2.89 -9.40
C GLY A 183 7.82 -2.84 -10.91
N SER A 184 8.31 -1.78 -11.56
CA SER A 184 8.06 -1.47 -12.97
C SER A 184 9.09 -2.06 -13.94
N HIS A 185 9.31 -3.37 -13.87
CA HIS A 185 10.23 -4.08 -14.76
C HIS A 185 9.95 -3.77 -16.25
N GLY A 186 11.00 -3.47 -17.01
CA GLY A 186 10.91 -3.11 -18.43
C GLY A 186 10.59 -1.64 -18.71
N THR A 187 10.09 -0.89 -17.72
CA THR A 187 9.84 0.54 -17.86
C THR A 187 11.14 1.31 -17.65
N THR A 188 11.60 1.93 -18.73
CA THR A 188 12.88 2.66 -18.77
C THR A 188 12.66 4.11 -19.14
N HIS A 189 13.69 4.93 -18.93
CA HIS A 189 13.72 6.30 -19.42
C HIS A 189 13.45 6.36 -20.94
N HIS A 190 13.93 5.38 -21.72
CA HIS A 190 13.71 5.34 -23.16
C HIS A 190 12.23 5.12 -23.50
N TRP A 191 11.54 4.24 -22.76
CA TRP A 191 10.11 3.99 -22.97
C TRP A 191 9.23 5.22 -22.70
N PHE A 192 9.64 6.07 -21.74
CA PHE A 192 9.00 7.36 -21.46
C PHE A 192 9.44 8.51 -22.37
N LYS A 193 10.42 8.29 -23.27
CA LYS A 193 10.93 9.36 -24.14
C LYS A 193 9.84 10.14 -24.88
N PRO A 194 8.79 9.50 -25.46
CA PRO A 194 7.71 10.24 -26.11
C PRO A 194 6.99 11.23 -25.19
N LEU A 195 6.88 10.89 -23.89
CA LEU A 195 6.26 11.76 -22.88
C LEU A 195 7.19 12.92 -22.53
N HIS A 196 8.50 12.68 -22.40
CA HIS A 196 9.49 13.74 -22.18
C HIS A 196 9.56 14.72 -23.34
N ASP A 197 9.55 14.20 -24.58
CA ASP A 197 9.55 15.03 -25.79
C ASP A 197 8.28 15.91 -25.89
N ALA A 198 7.18 15.48 -25.27
CA ALA A 198 5.94 16.24 -25.15
C ALA A 198 5.91 17.22 -23.95
N GLY A 199 6.98 17.28 -23.16
CA GLY A 199 7.09 18.16 -21.98
C GLY A 199 6.66 17.53 -20.64
N GLY A 200 6.20 16.27 -20.65
CA GLY A 200 5.90 15.53 -19.42
C GLY A 200 7.19 15.15 -18.67
N LYS A 201 7.10 14.98 -17.34
CA LYS A 201 8.25 14.59 -16.51
C LYS A 201 8.01 13.25 -15.83
N THR A 202 9.04 12.41 -15.75
CA THR A 202 8.96 11.15 -15.00
C THR A 202 10.16 10.97 -14.09
N VAL A 203 9.97 10.40 -12.91
CA VAL A 203 11.05 10.13 -11.96
C VAL A 203 10.86 8.78 -11.27
N PRO A 204 11.93 7.98 -11.09
CA PRO A 204 11.86 6.82 -10.22
C PRO A 204 11.78 7.27 -8.76
N PHE A 205 10.95 6.60 -7.97
CA PHE A 205 10.78 6.92 -6.55
C PHE A 205 12.12 6.88 -5.78
N VAL A 206 12.31 7.79 -4.82
CA VAL A 206 13.59 8.05 -4.14
C VAL A 206 14.30 6.81 -3.59
N THR A 207 13.55 5.82 -3.09
CA THR A 207 14.12 4.59 -2.54
C THR A 207 14.43 3.55 -3.61
N SER A 208 13.60 3.46 -4.65
CA SER A 208 13.80 2.55 -5.79
C SER A 208 14.92 3.00 -6.74
N ARG A 209 15.22 4.31 -6.77
CA ARG A 209 16.31 4.87 -7.57
C ARG A 209 17.66 4.27 -7.15
N ASN A 210 18.31 3.58 -8.09
CA ASN A 210 19.59 2.90 -7.91
C ASN A 210 19.59 1.85 -6.77
N ALA A 211 18.47 1.17 -6.53
CA ALA A 211 18.32 0.20 -5.44
C ALA A 211 19.39 -0.92 -5.46
N ILE A 212 19.79 -1.38 -6.66
CA ILE A 212 20.85 -2.39 -6.85
C ILE A 212 22.21 -1.83 -6.44
N VAL A 213 22.58 -0.62 -6.91
CA VAL A 213 23.87 0.02 -6.62
C VAL A 213 23.96 0.47 -5.15
N SER A 214 22.82 0.82 -4.55
CA SER A 214 22.74 1.24 -3.15
C SER A 214 22.50 0.09 -2.17
N PHE A 215 22.49 -1.16 -2.66
CA PHE A 215 22.28 -2.37 -1.86
C PHE A 215 21.03 -2.28 -0.96
N ARG A 216 19.91 -1.72 -1.46
CA ARG A 216 18.71 -1.45 -0.64
C ARG A 216 17.45 -1.85 -1.39
N LEU A 217 17.22 -3.16 -1.44
CA LEU A 217 16.12 -3.76 -2.20
C LEU A 217 14.80 -3.85 -1.44
N ASN A 218 14.71 -3.36 -0.19
CA ASN A 218 13.55 -3.64 0.66
C ASN A 218 12.49 -2.54 0.70
N TYR A 219 12.78 -1.34 0.22
CA TYR A 219 11.94 -0.16 0.44
C TYR A 219 11.29 0.28 -0.87
N HIS A 220 10.04 -0.11 -1.07
CA HIS A 220 9.31 0.14 -2.30
C HIS A 220 8.18 1.13 -2.10
N ASP A 221 7.99 1.98 -3.10
CA ASP A 221 6.73 2.70 -3.24
C ASP A 221 5.64 1.70 -3.61
N HIS A 222 4.71 1.46 -2.68
CA HIS A 222 3.58 0.59 -2.92
C HIS A 222 2.27 1.38 -3.08
N ARG A 223 2.34 2.70 -3.22
CA ARG A 223 1.17 3.54 -3.43
C ARG A 223 0.68 3.47 -4.86
N LYS A 224 -0.60 3.81 -5.02
CA LYS A 224 -1.29 3.96 -6.29
C LYS A 224 -2.09 5.25 -6.16
N ILE A 225 -1.57 6.32 -6.73
CA ILE A 225 -2.17 7.65 -6.65
C ILE A 225 -2.28 8.20 -8.07
N VAL A 226 -3.47 8.64 -8.45
CA VAL A 226 -3.66 9.46 -9.65
C VAL A 226 -4.46 10.68 -9.25
N VAL A 227 -3.96 11.87 -9.56
CA VAL A 227 -4.66 13.13 -9.33
C VAL A 227 -4.78 13.87 -10.65
N ILE A 228 -6.00 14.29 -10.97
CA ILE A 228 -6.35 14.98 -12.21
C ILE A 228 -6.92 16.35 -11.83
N ASP A 229 -6.26 17.39 -12.31
CA ASP A 229 -6.57 18.82 -12.08
C ASP A 229 -6.73 19.20 -10.60
N GLY A 230 -6.18 18.42 -9.66
CA GLY A 230 -6.40 18.61 -8.22
C GLY A 230 -7.85 18.38 -7.76
N LYS A 231 -8.73 17.87 -8.64
CA LYS A 231 -10.18 17.72 -8.41
C LYS A 231 -10.62 16.27 -8.28
N ILE A 232 -9.99 15.38 -9.03
CA ILE A 232 -10.31 13.95 -9.07
C ILE A 232 -9.08 13.17 -8.63
N GLY A 233 -9.27 12.26 -7.69
CA GLY A 233 -8.25 11.39 -7.15
C GLY A 233 -8.59 9.91 -7.35
N TYR A 234 -7.59 9.07 -7.54
CA TYR A 234 -7.72 7.61 -7.53
C TYR A 234 -6.72 6.99 -6.57
N THR A 235 -7.17 5.98 -5.81
CA THR A 235 -6.28 5.15 -5.01
C THR A 235 -6.89 3.77 -4.71
N GLY A 236 -6.07 2.77 -4.39
CA GLY A 236 -6.52 1.39 -4.12
C GLY A 236 -5.47 0.36 -4.52
N GLY A 237 -5.90 -0.86 -4.90
CA GLY A 237 -4.95 -1.96 -5.14
C GLY A 237 -4.43 -2.11 -6.58
N PHE A 238 -5.19 -1.72 -7.60
CA PHE A 238 -4.79 -1.89 -9.01
C PHE A 238 -3.54 -1.11 -9.40
N ASN A 239 -2.53 -1.80 -9.94
CA ASN A 239 -1.41 -1.18 -10.66
C ASN A 239 -1.72 -1.01 -12.16
N VAL A 240 -0.72 -0.57 -12.94
CA VAL A 240 -0.80 -0.47 -14.40
C VAL A 240 -0.10 -1.67 -15.06
N GLY A 241 -0.91 -2.60 -15.55
CA GLY A 241 -0.47 -3.74 -16.33
C GLY A 241 -1.63 -4.62 -16.82
N ASP A 242 -1.44 -5.37 -17.89
CA ASP A 242 -2.47 -6.16 -18.57
C ASP A 242 -3.03 -7.29 -17.69
N GLN A 243 -2.24 -7.78 -16.72
CA GLN A 243 -2.70 -8.77 -15.74
C GLN A 243 -3.90 -8.26 -14.91
N TYR A 244 -3.95 -6.96 -14.62
CA TYR A 244 -5.02 -6.33 -13.86
C TYR A 244 -6.35 -6.24 -14.63
N LEU A 245 -6.32 -6.48 -15.95
CA LEU A 245 -7.49 -6.53 -16.82
C LEU A 245 -7.90 -7.97 -17.14
N GLY A 246 -7.33 -8.95 -16.42
CA GLY A 246 -7.57 -10.37 -16.63
C GLY A 246 -6.94 -10.93 -17.91
N ARG A 247 -5.98 -10.22 -18.51
CA ARG A 247 -5.33 -10.64 -19.77
C ARG A 247 -4.16 -11.60 -19.55
N ALA A 248 -3.79 -11.87 -18.30
CA ALA A 248 -2.74 -12.83 -17.95
C ALA A 248 -3.36 -14.19 -17.62
N PRO A 249 -3.17 -15.24 -18.45
CA PRO A 249 -3.80 -16.54 -18.25
C PRO A 249 -3.46 -17.21 -16.92
N LYS A 250 -2.28 -16.91 -16.35
CA LYS A 250 -1.85 -17.40 -15.04
C LYS A 250 -2.82 -17.03 -13.92
N PHE A 251 -3.36 -15.80 -13.97
CA PHE A 251 -4.17 -15.23 -12.89
C PHE A 251 -5.67 -15.28 -13.19
N GLY A 252 -6.04 -15.31 -14.48
CA GLY A 252 -7.44 -15.21 -14.88
C GLY A 252 -8.01 -13.86 -14.49
N TYR A 253 -9.24 -13.84 -13.97
CA TYR A 253 -9.86 -12.61 -13.48
C TYR A 253 -9.05 -12.02 -12.32
N TRP A 254 -8.80 -10.71 -12.36
CA TRP A 254 -8.05 -9.99 -11.34
C TRP A 254 -9.01 -9.15 -10.51
N ARG A 255 -9.34 -9.63 -9.32
CA ARG A 255 -10.32 -8.99 -8.43
C ARG A 255 -9.62 -8.07 -7.44
N ASP A 256 -9.82 -6.76 -7.56
CA ASP A 256 -9.19 -5.75 -6.69
C ASP A 256 -10.12 -4.56 -6.48
N THR A 257 -9.90 -3.74 -5.45
CA THR A 257 -10.77 -2.62 -5.10
C THR A 257 -10.02 -1.29 -5.24
N HIS A 258 -10.60 -0.36 -5.99
CA HIS A 258 -10.13 1.01 -6.16
C HIS A 258 -11.21 2.01 -5.78
N LEU A 259 -10.77 3.19 -5.36
CA LEU A 259 -11.61 4.34 -5.11
C LEU A 259 -11.32 5.40 -6.16
N ARG A 260 -12.38 5.98 -6.71
CA ARG A 260 -12.35 7.28 -7.35
C ARG A 260 -12.97 8.30 -6.40
N ILE A 261 -12.25 9.38 -6.14
CA ILE A 261 -12.55 10.36 -5.10
C ILE A 261 -12.71 11.73 -5.77
N VAL A 262 -13.82 12.41 -5.51
CA VAL A 262 -14.05 13.80 -5.92
C VAL A 262 -14.36 14.63 -4.69
N GLY A 263 -13.59 15.71 -4.51
CA GLY A 263 -13.65 16.57 -3.33
C GLY A 263 -12.28 16.77 -2.71
N HIS A 264 -12.24 17.31 -1.49
CA HIS A 264 -11.00 17.61 -0.77
C HIS A 264 -10.12 16.37 -0.51
N GLY A 265 -10.68 15.15 -0.56
CA GLY A 265 -9.91 13.91 -0.50
C GLY A 265 -8.96 13.72 -1.68
N ALA A 266 -9.32 14.20 -2.88
CA ALA A 266 -8.42 14.22 -4.04
C ALA A 266 -7.23 15.17 -3.81
N GLN A 267 -7.44 16.25 -3.08
CA GLN A 267 -6.38 17.20 -2.73
C GLN A 267 -5.44 16.63 -1.69
N LEU A 268 -5.90 15.78 -0.76
CA LEU A 268 -4.97 15.06 0.13
C LEU A 268 -4.08 14.08 -0.63
N LEU A 269 -4.61 13.40 -1.66
CA LEU A 269 -3.79 12.61 -2.59
C LEU A 269 -2.77 13.49 -3.31
N GLN A 270 -3.14 14.71 -3.69
CA GLN A 270 -2.23 15.68 -4.30
C GLN A 270 -1.10 16.10 -3.35
N VAL A 271 -1.42 16.39 -2.08
CA VAL A 271 -0.40 16.68 -1.05
C VAL A 271 0.60 15.53 -0.99
N ARG A 272 0.10 14.28 -0.93
CA ARG A 272 0.98 13.11 -0.85
C ARG A 272 1.86 12.95 -2.08
N PHE A 273 1.28 13.07 -3.28
CA PHE A 273 2.03 13.02 -4.53
C PHE A 273 3.14 14.08 -4.57
N ILE A 274 2.86 15.32 -4.16
CA ILE A 274 3.85 16.41 -4.14
C ILE A 274 5.00 16.08 -3.19
N MET A 275 4.72 15.49 -2.02
CA MET A 275 5.77 15.03 -1.10
C MET A 275 6.67 13.99 -1.76
N ASP A 276 6.09 12.95 -2.35
CA ASP A 276 6.83 11.85 -2.97
C ASP A 276 7.62 12.32 -4.21
N TRP A 277 7.04 13.22 -5.01
CA TRP A 277 7.72 13.89 -6.10
C TRP A 277 8.93 14.68 -5.61
N ASN A 278 8.73 15.61 -4.66
CA ASN A 278 9.78 16.50 -4.15
C ASN A 278 10.91 15.72 -3.46
N SER A 279 10.60 14.61 -2.77
CA SER A 279 11.64 13.74 -2.21
C SER A 279 12.46 13.00 -3.29
N SER A 280 11.90 12.82 -4.49
CA SER A 280 12.50 12.04 -5.59
C SER A 280 13.30 12.89 -6.59
N VAL A 281 13.06 14.20 -6.66
CA VAL A 281 13.76 15.14 -7.57
C VAL A 281 14.81 16.00 -6.85
N GLY A 282 15.52 16.85 -7.61
CA GLY A 282 16.39 17.88 -7.06
C GLY A 282 15.62 19.15 -6.71
N GLN A 283 16.19 20.01 -5.85
CA GLN A 283 15.51 21.20 -5.32
C GLN A 283 14.97 22.15 -6.42
N ALA A 284 15.66 22.25 -7.55
CA ALA A 284 15.24 23.07 -8.69
C ALA A 284 13.94 22.59 -9.38
N ASP A 285 13.59 21.31 -9.22
CA ASP A 285 12.38 20.69 -9.79
C ASP A 285 11.28 20.49 -8.75
N HIS A 286 11.45 21.02 -7.53
CA HIS A 286 10.43 20.92 -6.49
C HIS A 286 9.14 21.62 -6.93
N LEU A 287 8.05 20.91 -6.80
CA LEU A 287 6.72 21.49 -6.82
C LEU A 287 6.55 22.39 -5.59
N GLN A 288 6.06 23.59 -5.84
CA GLN A 288 5.69 24.56 -4.82
C GLN A 288 4.16 24.62 -4.71
N TYR A 289 3.67 25.34 -3.70
CA TYR A 289 2.25 25.61 -3.61
C TYR A 289 1.76 26.35 -4.86
N ASP A 290 0.69 25.85 -5.45
CA ASP A 290 0.02 26.47 -6.60
C ASP A 290 -1.49 26.21 -6.51
N LEU A 291 -2.30 27.24 -6.70
CA LEU A 291 -3.76 27.14 -6.66
C LEU A 291 -4.32 26.18 -7.71
N ARG A 292 -3.61 25.95 -8.82
CA ARG A 292 -3.99 24.97 -9.85
C ARG A 292 -3.98 23.53 -9.34
N TYR A 293 -3.18 23.25 -8.30
CA TYR A 293 -3.12 21.94 -7.66
C TYR A 293 -4.16 21.77 -6.55
N PHE A 294 -4.64 22.88 -5.99
CA PHE A 294 -5.61 22.90 -4.88
C PHE A 294 -6.81 23.78 -5.24
N PRO A 295 -7.52 23.49 -6.34
CA PRO A 295 -8.62 24.35 -6.77
C PRO A 295 -9.80 24.22 -5.81
N THR A 296 -10.45 25.34 -5.52
CA THR A 296 -11.76 25.30 -4.86
C THR A 296 -12.75 24.57 -5.77
N PRO A 297 -13.63 23.70 -5.23
CA PRO A 297 -14.65 23.04 -6.04
C PRO A 297 -15.54 24.05 -6.77
N ASP A 298 -15.68 23.91 -8.10
CA ASP A 298 -16.51 24.82 -8.92
C ASP A 298 -18.02 24.68 -8.63
N LYS A 299 -18.41 23.56 -8.02
CA LYS A 299 -19.77 23.22 -7.60
C LYS A 299 -19.72 22.65 -6.19
N GLU A 300 -20.85 22.72 -5.48
CA GLU A 300 -20.98 21.99 -4.22
C GLU A 300 -20.66 20.51 -4.44
N ILE A 301 -19.75 19.97 -3.63
CA ILE A 301 -19.39 18.57 -3.70
C ILE A 301 -20.63 17.78 -3.25
N SER A 302 -21.23 17.05 -4.19
CA SER A 302 -22.47 16.27 -3.95
C SER A 302 -22.31 15.07 -3.02
N GLY A 303 -21.08 14.70 -2.67
CA GLY A 303 -20.80 13.56 -1.81
C GLY A 303 -20.94 13.85 -0.32
N THR A 304 -21.22 12.82 0.46
CA THR A 304 -21.43 12.90 1.91
C THR A 304 -20.33 12.20 2.71
N THR A 305 -19.41 11.49 2.05
CA THR A 305 -18.46 10.62 2.74
C THR A 305 -17.40 11.41 3.49
N SER A 306 -17.24 11.07 4.77
CA SER A 306 -16.13 11.53 5.60
C SER A 306 -15.00 10.50 5.56
N MET A 307 -13.76 10.97 5.43
CA MET A 307 -12.59 10.10 5.28
C MET A 307 -11.30 10.72 5.81
N GLN A 308 -10.31 9.87 6.09
CA GLN A 308 -8.92 10.23 6.36
C GLN A 308 -8.02 9.40 5.45
N LEU A 309 -7.06 10.07 4.81
CA LEU A 309 -5.95 9.38 4.13
C LEU A 309 -4.81 9.20 5.13
N VAL A 310 -4.43 7.95 5.35
CA VAL A 310 -3.36 7.59 6.27
C VAL A 310 -2.28 6.89 5.46
N THR A 311 -1.05 7.32 5.64
CA THR A 311 0.12 6.74 5.01
C THR A 311 1.00 6.06 6.03
N SER A 312 1.74 5.06 5.57
CA SER A 312 2.79 4.41 6.34
C SER A 312 3.99 4.19 5.45
N GLY A 313 5.13 4.00 6.08
CA GLY A 313 6.38 3.80 5.39
C GLY A 313 7.55 3.75 6.36
N PRO A 314 8.72 3.30 5.88
CA PRO A 314 9.95 3.20 6.65
C PRO A 314 10.50 4.56 7.09
N ASP A 315 9.86 5.66 6.65
CA ASP A 315 10.08 7.02 7.11
C ASP A 315 9.51 7.28 8.52
N SER A 316 8.62 6.44 9.02
CA SER A 316 8.04 6.51 10.35
C SER A 316 8.28 5.22 11.14
N SER A 317 8.56 5.33 12.45
CA SER A 317 8.64 4.17 13.34
C SER A 317 7.28 3.75 13.91
N THR A 318 6.21 4.46 13.55
CA THR A 318 4.91 4.35 14.21
C THR A 318 3.97 3.33 13.57
N GLU A 319 4.21 2.94 12.30
CA GLU A 319 3.39 1.94 11.58
C GLU A 319 1.88 2.32 11.57
N GLN A 320 1.57 3.54 11.12
CA GLN A 320 0.28 4.20 11.34
C GLN A 320 -0.93 3.40 10.82
N ILE A 321 -0.83 2.78 9.64
CA ILE A 321 -1.90 1.96 9.06
C ILE A 321 -2.13 0.70 9.91
N LYS A 322 -1.07 0.04 10.38
CA LYS A 322 -1.17 -1.11 11.30
C LYS A 322 -1.86 -0.73 12.60
N LEU A 323 -1.44 0.38 13.22
CA LEU A 323 -2.09 0.87 14.43
C LEU A 323 -3.57 1.21 14.18
N GLY A 324 -3.89 1.77 13.01
CA GLY A 324 -5.25 1.95 12.54
C GLY A 324 -6.05 0.65 12.50
N TYR A 325 -5.53 -0.38 11.84
CA TYR A 325 -6.17 -1.70 11.79
C TYR A 325 -6.40 -2.29 13.19
N ILE A 326 -5.39 -2.26 14.06
CA ILE A 326 -5.53 -2.75 15.45
C ILE A 326 -6.61 -1.97 16.20
N LYS A 327 -6.64 -0.64 16.07
CA LYS A 327 -7.66 0.22 16.68
C LYS A 327 -9.06 -0.15 16.20
N LEU A 328 -9.24 -0.41 14.90
CA LEU A 328 -10.53 -0.77 14.33
C LEU A 328 -10.98 -2.16 14.78
N ILE A 329 -10.10 -3.17 14.71
CA ILE A 329 -10.40 -4.54 15.14
C ILE A 329 -10.85 -4.55 16.62
N ASN A 330 -10.11 -3.86 17.50
CA ASN A 330 -10.43 -3.80 18.92
C ASN A 330 -11.66 -2.95 19.24
N ALA A 331 -12.10 -2.08 18.32
CA ALA A 331 -13.29 -1.24 18.48
C ALA A 331 -14.54 -1.83 17.81
N ALA A 332 -14.42 -3.00 17.19
CA ALA A 332 -15.52 -3.70 16.52
C ALA A 332 -16.55 -4.22 17.54
N ARG A 333 -17.82 -4.16 17.18
CA ARG A 333 -18.96 -4.61 17.99
C ARG A 333 -19.79 -5.71 17.34
N ARG A 334 -19.71 -5.84 16.02
CA ARG A 334 -20.53 -6.75 15.21
C ARG A 334 -19.67 -7.60 14.29
N ARG A 335 -18.80 -6.96 13.48
CA ARG A 335 -18.02 -7.67 12.47
C ARG A 335 -16.68 -7.02 12.14
N VAL A 336 -15.75 -7.85 11.66
CA VAL A 336 -14.50 -7.45 11.02
C VAL A 336 -14.31 -8.32 9.78
N TRP A 337 -14.49 -7.74 8.59
CA TRP A 337 -14.32 -8.46 7.32
C TRP A 337 -13.12 -7.90 6.56
N ILE A 338 -12.21 -8.78 6.14
CA ILE A 338 -10.94 -8.41 5.53
C ILE A 338 -10.78 -9.14 4.19
N GLN A 339 -10.32 -8.43 3.16
CA GLN A 339 -9.76 -9.05 1.95
C GLN A 339 -8.28 -8.66 1.86
N SER A 340 -7.40 -9.64 1.63
CA SER A 340 -5.98 -9.37 1.41
C SER A 340 -5.34 -10.46 0.55
N PRO A 341 -4.49 -10.12 -0.45
CA PRO A 341 -3.75 -11.15 -1.17
C PRO A 341 -2.72 -11.87 -0.28
N TYR A 342 -2.18 -11.16 0.71
CA TYR A 342 -1.13 -11.64 1.59
C TYR A 342 -1.60 -11.52 3.04
N LEU A 343 -1.76 -12.68 3.68
CA LEU A 343 -2.14 -12.78 5.09
C LEU A 343 -0.94 -13.28 5.88
N VAL A 344 -0.05 -12.37 6.22
CA VAL A 344 1.14 -12.63 7.05
C VAL A 344 1.19 -11.59 8.19
N PRO A 345 0.11 -11.47 8.98
CA PRO A 345 0.02 -10.45 10.03
C PRO A 345 1.07 -10.72 11.11
N ASP A 346 1.48 -9.65 11.79
CA ASP A 346 2.34 -9.76 12.96
C ASP A 346 1.57 -10.15 14.23
N ASP A 347 2.29 -10.40 15.31
CA ASP A 347 1.71 -10.90 16.56
C ASP A 347 0.67 -9.93 17.15
N ALA A 348 0.80 -8.62 16.92
CA ALA A 348 -0.14 -7.63 17.43
C ALA A 348 -1.48 -7.70 16.68
N VAL A 349 -1.44 -7.78 15.35
CA VAL A 349 -2.66 -7.93 14.54
C VAL A 349 -3.31 -9.30 14.76
N ILE A 350 -2.50 -10.37 14.87
CA ILE A 350 -2.98 -11.71 15.23
C ILE A 350 -3.71 -11.68 16.57
N THR A 351 -3.13 -11.03 17.58
CA THR A 351 -3.72 -10.93 18.91
C THR A 351 -5.05 -10.18 18.86
N ALA A 352 -5.13 -9.06 18.13
CA ALA A 352 -6.36 -8.31 17.96
C ALA A 352 -7.46 -9.14 17.29
N LEU A 353 -7.14 -9.86 16.19
CA LEU A 353 -8.10 -10.73 15.50
C LEU A 353 -8.61 -11.86 16.40
N ARG A 354 -7.71 -12.50 17.17
CA ARG A 354 -8.07 -13.55 18.13
C ARG A 354 -8.96 -13.02 19.25
N MET A 355 -8.68 -11.83 19.76
CA MET A 355 -9.51 -11.17 20.78
C MET A 355 -10.91 -10.87 20.23
N ALA A 356 -11.02 -10.34 19.01
CA ALA A 356 -12.30 -10.07 18.36
C ALA A 356 -13.12 -11.36 18.18
N ALA A 357 -12.52 -12.42 17.63
CA ALA A 357 -13.18 -13.71 17.45
C ALA A 357 -13.63 -14.32 18.79
N ALA A 358 -12.77 -14.27 19.83
CA ALA A 358 -13.11 -14.75 21.17
C ALA A 358 -14.22 -13.93 21.84
N ALA A 359 -14.40 -12.67 21.47
CA ALA A 359 -15.50 -11.81 21.92
C ALA A 359 -16.82 -12.06 21.17
N GLY A 360 -16.86 -13.03 20.25
CA GLY A 360 -18.05 -13.35 19.46
C GLY A 360 -18.32 -12.40 18.29
N ILE A 361 -17.33 -11.58 17.91
CA ILE A 361 -17.40 -10.74 16.71
C ILE A 361 -17.28 -11.62 15.47
N ASP A 362 -18.07 -11.35 14.43
CA ASP A 362 -17.98 -12.05 13.13
C ASP A 362 -16.70 -11.61 12.38
N VAL A 363 -15.63 -12.39 12.53
CA VAL A 363 -14.33 -12.15 11.87
C VAL A 363 -14.21 -13.03 10.64
N ARG A 364 -14.11 -12.40 9.46
CA ARG A 364 -13.96 -13.08 8.16
C ARG A 364 -12.76 -12.56 7.40
N ILE A 365 -11.98 -13.45 6.80
CA ILE A 365 -10.82 -13.10 5.98
C ILE A 365 -10.90 -13.82 4.65
N MET A 366 -10.77 -13.07 3.55
CA MET A 366 -10.73 -13.61 2.20
C MET A 366 -9.31 -13.54 1.63
N ILE A 367 -8.83 -14.66 1.09
CA ILE A 367 -7.49 -14.84 0.52
C ILE A 367 -7.55 -15.46 -0.89
N PRO A 368 -6.52 -15.28 -1.73
CA PRO A 368 -6.50 -15.85 -3.08
C PRO A 368 -6.37 -17.39 -3.07
N CYS A 369 -6.88 -18.05 -4.12
CA CYS A 369 -6.71 -19.49 -4.33
C CYS A 369 -5.35 -19.89 -4.92
N MET A 370 -4.52 -18.94 -5.37
CA MET A 370 -3.29 -19.21 -6.10
C MET A 370 -2.15 -18.25 -5.76
N PRO A 371 -0.87 -18.65 -5.96
CA PRO A 371 0.28 -17.79 -5.72
C PRO A 371 0.59 -16.86 -6.91
N ASP A 372 0.91 -15.61 -6.61
CA ASP A 372 1.75 -14.77 -7.47
C ASP A 372 3.23 -14.94 -7.14
N HIS A 373 3.57 -15.07 -5.85
CA HIS A 373 4.90 -15.40 -5.32
C HIS A 373 4.90 -16.68 -4.45
N PRO A 374 5.92 -17.53 -4.56
CA PRO A 374 5.88 -18.89 -4.00
C PRO A 374 5.95 -18.94 -2.46
N PHE A 375 6.69 -18.05 -1.80
CA PHE A 375 6.85 -18.08 -0.34
C PHE A 375 5.71 -17.37 0.40
N ILE A 376 5.30 -16.19 -0.06
CA ILE A 376 4.23 -15.41 0.58
C ILE A 376 2.90 -16.16 0.59
N TYR A 377 2.57 -16.89 -0.49
CA TYR A 377 1.35 -17.67 -0.56
C TYR A 377 1.35 -18.83 0.46
N ARG A 378 2.49 -19.49 0.67
CA ARG A 378 2.60 -20.56 1.66
C ARG A 378 2.57 -20.04 3.09
N ALA A 379 3.13 -18.85 3.35
CA ALA A 379 2.96 -18.16 4.62
C ALA A 379 1.49 -17.77 4.84
N THR A 380 0.82 -17.23 3.82
CA THR A 380 -0.62 -16.92 3.82
C THR A 380 -1.46 -18.14 4.22
N GLN A 381 -1.21 -19.31 3.62
CA GLN A 381 -1.88 -20.55 4.00
C GLN A 381 -1.59 -20.98 5.45
N TYR A 382 -0.37 -20.76 5.95
CA TYR A 382 -0.05 -21.03 7.35
C TYR A 382 -0.89 -20.17 8.30
N TYR A 383 -0.92 -18.86 8.10
CA TYR A 383 -1.65 -17.95 9.00
C TYR A 383 -3.17 -18.09 8.85
N ALA A 384 -3.67 -18.42 7.67
CA ALA A 384 -5.06 -18.80 7.45
C ALA A 384 -5.45 -20.01 8.31
N ASN A 385 -4.68 -21.10 8.24
CA ASN A 385 -4.89 -22.29 9.07
C ASN A 385 -4.82 -21.95 10.58
N TYR A 386 -3.90 -21.07 10.97
CA TYR A 386 -3.70 -20.67 12.36
C TYR A 386 -4.86 -19.84 12.90
N LEU A 387 -5.32 -18.82 12.16
CA LEU A 387 -6.43 -17.96 12.57
C LEU A 387 -7.77 -18.73 12.58
N HIS A 388 -7.96 -19.65 11.64
CA HIS A 388 -9.12 -20.56 11.61
C HIS A 388 -9.30 -21.32 12.93
N GLN A 389 -8.21 -21.79 13.55
CA GLN A 389 -8.26 -22.47 14.85
C GLN A 389 -8.75 -21.59 16.00
N PHE A 390 -8.78 -20.27 15.82
CA PHE A 390 -9.26 -19.30 16.81
C PHE A 390 -10.64 -18.72 16.46
N GLY A 391 -11.40 -19.37 15.57
CA GLY A 391 -12.77 -18.96 15.23
C GLY A 391 -12.85 -17.85 14.19
N VAL A 392 -11.77 -17.56 13.47
CA VAL A 392 -11.81 -16.67 12.30
C VAL A 392 -12.23 -17.46 11.07
N HIS A 393 -13.29 -17.03 10.38
CA HIS A 393 -13.72 -17.67 9.14
C HIS A 393 -12.81 -17.25 7.98
N VAL A 394 -12.22 -18.22 7.28
CA VAL A 394 -11.34 -17.94 6.14
C VAL A 394 -11.97 -18.43 4.84
N TYR A 395 -12.06 -17.55 3.87
CA TYR A 395 -12.64 -17.80 2.55
C TYR A 395 -11.54 -17.74 1.47
N ILE A 396 -11.45 -18.78 0.64
CA ILE A 396 -10.49 -18.88 -0.44
C ILE A 396 -11.20 -18.54 -1.75
N TYR A 397 -10.86 -17.39 -2.35
CA TYR A 397 -11.50 -16.90 -3.58
C TYR A 397 -11.06 -17.69 -4.82
N ASN A 398 -12.02 -18.31 -5.52
CA ASN A 398 -11.72 -19.23 -6.63
C ASN A 398 -11.89 -18.62 -8.03
N ASN A 399 -12.53 -17.47 -8.16
CA ASN A 399 -12.77 -16.83 -9.46
C ASN A 399 -11.59 -15.95 -9.91
N GLY A 400 -10.37 -16.52 -9.89
CA GLY A 400 -9.13 -15.83 -10.26
C GLY A 400 -8.31 -15.32 -9.07
N PHE A 401 -7.54 -14.25 -9.28
CA PHE A 401 -6.62 -13.72 -8.28
C PHE A 401 -7.24 -12.56 -7.50
N LEU A 402 -7.45 -12.77 -6.19
CA LEU A 402 -7.89 -11.74 -5.25
C LEU A 402 -6.71 -10.88 -4.81
N HIS A 403 -6.76 -9.60 -5.13
CA HIS A 403 -5.74 -8.62 -4.76
C HIS A 403 -6.33 -7.39 -4.03
N ALA A 404 -7.60 -7.44 -3.62
CA ALA A 404 -8.20 -6.39 -2.79
C ALA A 404 -7.47 -6.25 -1.44
N LYS A 405 -7.37 -5.01 -0.92
CA LYS A 405 -6.90 -4.69 0.43
C LYS A 405 -7.98 -3.89 1.15
N THR A 406 -8.97 -4.59 1.67
CA THR A 406 -10.15 -3.98 2.30
C THR A 406 -10.30 -4.48 3.72
N MET A 407 -10.79 -3.60 4.59
CA MET A 407 -11.22 -3.94 5.95
C MET A 407 -12.52 -3.21 6.23
N LEU A 408 -13.56 -3.95 6.59
CA LEU A 408 -14.85 -3.42 7.02
C LEU A 408 -14.98 -3.70 8.52
N VAL A 409 -15.38 -2.69 9.28
CA VAL A 409 -15.64 -2.83 10.70
C VAL A 409 -17.03 -2.31 11.00
N ASP A 410 -17.82 -3.19 11.62
CA ASP A 410 -19.24 -2.98 11.90
C ASP A 410 -19.99 -2.52 10.62
N ASP A 411 -20.83 -1.51 10.74
CA ASP A 411 -21.59 -0.95 9.63
C ASP A 411 -21.18 0.50 9.35
N ASP A 412 -20.15 1.04 10.02
CA ASP A 412 -19.85 2.47 10.04
C ASP A 412 -18.43 2.85 9.59
N MET A 413 -17.49 1.90 9.52
CA MET A 413 -16.11 2.16 9.08
C MET A 413 -15.61 1.16 8.03
N ALA A 414 -14.88 1.68 7.04
CA ALA A 414 -14.15 0.86 6.07
C ALA A 414 -12.76 1.43 5.78
N SER A 415 -11.83 0.57 5.41
CA SER A 415 -10.51 0.92 4.87
C SER A 415 -10.34 0.29 3.49
N VAL A 416 -9.89 1.08 2.52
CA VAL A 416 -9.48 0.63 1.19
C VAL A 416 -8.16 1.31 0.85
N GLY A 417 -7.18 0.57 0.38
CA GLY A 417 -5.88 1.13 0.07
C GLY A 417 -4.92 0.16 -0.59
N SER A 418 -3.63 0.40 -0.38
CA SER A 418 -2.56 -0.41 -0.94
C SER A 418 -1.96 -1.42 0.05
N ALA A 419 -2.14 -1.20 1.36
CA ALA A 419 -1.50 -2.00 2.41
C ALA A 419 -2.11 -3.40 2.55
N ASN A 420 -1.29 -4.43 2.36
CA ASN A 420 -1.65 -5.83 2.66
C ASN A 420 -1.66 -6.09 4.17
N GLN A 421 -2.09 -7.29 4.58
CA GLN A 421 -1.99 -7.76 5.96
C GLN A 421 -0.67 -8.51 6.18
N ASP A 422 0.47 -7.85 5.93
CA ASP A 422 1.81 -8.42 6.04
C ASP A 422 2.83 -7.48 6.71
N PHE A 423 3.97 -8.05 7.12
CA PHE A 423 5.05 -7.30 7.78
C PHE A 423 5.58 -6.15 6.91
N ARG A 424 5.67 -6.36 5.60
CA ARG A 424 6.21 -5.37 4.66
C ARG A 424 5.31 -4.15 4.53
N SER A 425 4.02 -4.31 4.30
CA SER A 425 3.08 -3.20 4.22
C SER A 425 2.97 -2.43 5.54
N TYR A 426 3.19 -3.08 6.68
CA TYR A 426 3.18 -2.37 7.96
C TYR A 426 4.44 -1.51 8.20
N SER A 427 5.61 -1.94 7.74
CA SER A 427 6.89 -1.37 8.21
C SER A 427 7.90 -0.98 7.13
N LEU A 428 7.86 -1.59 5.94
CA LEU A 428 8.90 -1.45 4.91
C LEU A 428 8.43 -0.77 3.63
N ASN A 429 7.21 -1.04 3.19
CA ASN A 429 6.64 -0.42 2.01
C ASN A 429 6.05 0.94 2.34
N PHE A 430 6.14 1.86 1.39
CA PHE A 430 5.37 3.09 1.44
C PHE A 430 3.95 2.80 0.98
N GLU A 431 2.99 2.97 1.88
CA GLU A 431 1.58 2.60 1.67
C GLU A 431 0.66 3.81 1.85
N ILE A 432 -0.56 3.69 1.33
CA ILE A 432 -1.64 4.64 1.53
C ILE A 432 -2.98 3.91 1.65
N ASN A 433 -3.74 4.28 2.68
CA ASN A 433 -5.08 3.77 2.92
C ASN A 433 -6.08 4.91 3.15
N THR A 434 -7.26 4.73 2.59
CA THR A 434 -8.41 5.59 2.81
C THR A 434 -9.31 4.98 3.86
N PHE A 435 -9.38 5.59 5.04
CA PHE A 435 -10.32 5.23 6.10
C PHE A 435 -11.58 6.07 5.94
N MET A 436 -12.72 5.42 5.75
CA MET A 436 -14.01 6.04 5.44
C MET A 436 -15.00 5.79 6.59
N TYR A 437 -15.81 6.80 6.88
CA TYR A 437 -16.80 6.84 7.95
C TYR A 437 -18.18 7.06 7.32
N ASP A 438 -18.78 6.00 6.77
CA ASP A 438 -20.00 6.12 5.95
C ASP A 438 -20.74 4.78 5.82
N HIS A 439 -21.98 4.73 6.32
CA HIS A 439 -22.84 3.55 6.24
C HIS A 439 -23.10 3.07 4.80
N SER A 440 -23.27 3.99 3.85
CA SER A 440 -23.56 3.65 2.46
C SER A 440 -22.36 2.96 1.80
N ILE A 441 -21.15 3.51 2.02
CA ILE A 441 -19.91 2.92 1.50
C ILE A 441 -19.62 1.57 2.13
N VAL A 442 -19.80 1.43 3.46
CA VAL A 442 -19.61 0.15 4.15
C VAL A 442 -20.59 -0.90 3.65
N ARG A 443 -21.85 -0.52 3.40
CA ARG A 443 -22.85 -1.42 2.83
C ARG A 443 -22.48 -1.87 1.41
N GLN A 444 -22.08 -0.96 0.54
CA GLN A 444 -21.62 -1.32 -0.81
C GLN A 444 -20.42 -2.27 -0.77
N LEU A 445 -19.43 -2.01 0.08
CA LEU A 445 -18.29 -2.92 0.26
C LEU A 445 -18.70 -4.27 0.85
N ALA A 446 -19.71 -4.30 1.72
CA ALA A 446 -20.22 -5.55 2.28
C ALA A 446 -20.96 -6.38 1.23
N ASP A 447 -21.76 -5.75 0.38
CA ASP A 447 -22.46 -6.40 -0.74
C ASP A 447 -21.43 -6.98 -1.73
N ILE A 448 -20.37 -6.21 -2.03
CA ILE A 448 -19.23 -6.68 -2.84
C ILE A 448 -18.54 -7.88 -2.19
N TYR A 449 -18.23 -7.81 -0.88
CA TYR A 449 -17.60 -8.91 -0.15
C TYR A 449 -18.46 -10.18 -0.19
N GLN A 450 -19.77 -10.05 -0.02
CA GLN A 450 -20.72 -11.16 -0.05
C GLN A 450 -20.81 -11.77 -1.45
N SER A 451 -20.83 -10.95 -2.50
CA SER A 451 -20.77 -11.43 -3.88
C SER A 451 -19.47 -12.18 -4.16
N ASP A 452 -18.32 -11.65 -3.74
CA ASP A 452 -17.02 -12.34 -3.88
C ASP A 452 -17.02 -13.68 -3.10
N MET A 453 -17.78 -13.77 -1.99
CA MET A 453 -17.90 -14.97 -1.15
C MET A 453 -18.68 -16.11 -1.84
N GLU A 454 -19.56 -15.81 -2.79
CA GLU A 454 -20.28 -16.83 -3.57
C GLU A 454 -19.32 -17.69 -4.42
N ASP A 455 -18.19 -17.12 -4.82
CA ASP A 455 -17.12 -17.79 -5.57
C ASP A 455 -16.02 -18.36 -4.65
N CYS A 456 -16.24 -18.43 -3.33
CA CYS A 456 -15.25 -18.87 -2.36
C CYS A 456 -15.42 -20.32 -1.88
N THR A 457 -14.29 -20.93 -1.52
CA THR A 457 -14.26 -22.15 -0.70
C THR A 457 -13.97 -21.73 0.75
N GLU A 458 -14.87 -22.01 1.68
CA GLU A 458 -14.58 -21.81 3.11
C GLU A 458 -13.54 -22.84 3.60
N LEU A 459 -12.52 -22.38 4.32
CA LEU A 459 -11.51 -23.22 4.94
C LEU A 459 -12.13 -24.03 6.08
N THR A 460 -11.92 -25.34 6.09
CA THR A 460 -12.47 -26.24 7.10
C THR A 460 -11.39 -27.09 7.78
N ASP A 461 -11.68 -27.60 8.97
CA ASP A 461 -10.79 -28.52 9.68
C ASP A 461 -10.44 -29.75 8.85
N ARG A 462 -11.41 -30.26 8.07
CA ARG A 462 -11.21 -31.39 7.15
C ARG A 462 -10.17 -31.05 6.08
N MET A 463 -10.23 -29.86 5.49
CA MET A 463 -9.25 -29.41 4.50
C MET A 463 -7.85 -29.30 5.12
N ILE A 464 -7.74 -28.72 6.31
CA ILE A 464 -6.45 -28.57 7.02
C ILE A 464 -5.88 -29.96 7.39
N ALA A 465 -6.71 -30.86 7.91
CA ALA A 465 -6.33 -32.22 8.27
C ALA A 465 -5.83 -33.04 7.06
N ALA A 466 -6.42 -32.82 5.88
CA ALA A 466 -6.06 -33.48 4.63
C ALA A 466 -4.75 -32.96 3.98
N GLN A 467 -4.19 -31.84 4.44
CA GLN A 467 -2.95 -31.30 3.87
C GLN A 467 -1.76 -32.27 4.07
N GLY A 468 -1.09 -32.64 2.97
CA GLY A 468 0.07 -33.53 3.00
C GLY A 468 1.26 -32.96 3.76
N ARG A 469 2.13 -33.84 4.29
CA ARG A 469 3.31 -33.47 5.11
C ARG A 469 4.23 -32.46 4.41
N TRP A 470 4.41 -32.59 3.09
CA TRP A 470 5.24 -31.68 2.30
C TRP A 470 4.66 -30.26 2.20
N LEU A 471 3.33 -30.13 2.07
CA LEU A 471 2.69 -28.81 2.06
C LEU A 471 2.83 -28.14 3.43
N ARG A 472 2.60 -28.88 4.51
CA ARG A 472 2.79 -28.38 5.89
C ARG A 472 4.23 -27.94 6.14
N PHE A 473 5.20 -28.70 5.64
CA PHE A 473 6.61 -28.30 5.70
C PHE A 473 6.85 -26.97 4.97
N LYS A 474 6.35 -26.79 3.74
CA LYS A 474 6.47 -25.52 3.00
C LYS A 474 5.82 -24.34 3.74
N GLN A 475 4.66 -24.54 4.33
CA GLN A 475 3.96 -23.53 5.14
C GLN A 475 4.80 -23.11 6.36
N LEU A 476 5.29 -24.09 7.15
CA LEU A 476 6.14 -23.85 8.31
C LEU A 476 7.45 -23.17 7.95
N PHE A 477 8.09 -23.60 6.85
CA PHE A 477 9.32 -22.99 6.35
C PHE A 477 9.08 -21.56 5.90
N SER A 478 8.02 -21.31 5.13
CA SER A 478 7.72 -19.96 4.62
C SER A 478 7.36 -18.98 5.73
N ARG A 479 6.74 -19.44 6.82
CA ARG A 479 6.53 -18.64 8.03
C ARG A 479 7.83 -18.12 8.65
N LEU A 480 8.94 -18.86 8.55
CA LEU A 480 10.23 -18.37 9.06
C LEU A 480 10.74 -17.16 8.27
N LEU A 481 10.25 -16.97 7.05
CA LEU A 481 10.57 -15.84 6.20
C LEU A 481 9.61 -14.66 6.41
N SER A 482 8.55 -14.77 7.22
CA SER A 482 7.55 -13.71 7.43
C SER A 482 8.13 -12.31 7.66
N PRO A 483 9.19 -12.10 8.47
CA PRO A 483 9.72 -10.75 8.71
C PRO A 483 10.31 -10.05 7.47
N VAL A 484 10.59 -10.80 6.40
CA VAL A 484 11.12 -10.25 5.14
C VAL A 484 10.12 -10.34 3.97
N LEU A 485 9.01 -11.06 4.18
CA LEU A 485 7.98 -11.38 3.19
C LEU A 485 6.89 -10.33 3.08
#